data_AF-A0A6M3KQD0-F1
#
_entry.id   AF-A0A6M3KQD0-F1
#
_cell.length_a   1.000
_cell.length_b   1.000
_cell.length_c   1.000
_cell.angle_alpha   90.00
_cell.angle_beta   90.00
_cell.angle_gamma   90.00
#
_symmetry.space_group_name_H-M   'P 1'
#
loop_
_entity.id
_entity.type
_entity.pdbx_description
1 polymer ?
#
loop_
_entity_poly.entity_id
_entity_poly.type
_entity_poly.pdbx_seq_one_letter_code
_entity_poly.pdbx_strand_id
1 'polypeptide(L)'
;METFVDLNMGLDLTAVPDLKTVPEGLYNLRVESVESKVSQNGNPYIALRFSFLDDPEAQDVYNNLMLPTADNDQRTTLQKKRRIKKFVEEFSVPFTASGINFENAIGCTGFALLIEEDTEDFGKQNRIRRFGRA
;
A
#
# COMPACT_ATOMS: atom_id res chain seq x y z
N MET A 1 1.58 24.08 36.77
CA MET A 1 2.54 24.87 35.98
C MET A 1 2.51 24.26 34.59
N GLU A 2 1.67 24.80 33.70
CA GLU A 2 1.56 24.30 32.34
C GLU A 2 2.75 24.81 31.54
N THR A 3 3.57 23.89 31.04
CA THR A 3 4.70 24.21 30.19
C THR A 3 4.17 24.42 28.78
N PHE A 4 4.06 25.68 28.35
CA PHE A 4 3.85 25.99 26.94
C PHE A 4 5.14 25.66 26.20
N VAL A 5 5.07 24.72 25.25
CA VAL A 5 6.15 24.48 24.29
C VAL A 5 6.19 25.71 23.38
N ASP A 6 7.32 26.42 23.37
CA ASP A 6 7.54 27.52 22.44
C ASP A 6 7.67 26.93 21.02
N LEU A 7 6.64 27.12 20.20
CA LEU A 7 6.55 26.58 18.83
C LEU A 7 7.41 27.36 17.83
N ASN A 8 8.17 28.35 18.27
CA ASN A 8 8.96 29.23 17.42
C ASN A 8 10.35 28.63 17.08
N MET A 9 10.38 27.35 16.68
CA MET A 9 11.61 26.58 16.41
C MET A 9 12.33 26.92 15.08
N GLY A 10 12.14 28.11 14.51
CA GLY A 10 12.82 28.49 13.25
C GLY A 10 12.55 27.51 12.10
N LEU A 11 11.35 26.95 12.05
CA LEU A 11 10.93 25.95 11.07
C LEU A 11 10.74 26.63 9.71
N ASP A 12 11.73 26.52 8.82
CA ASP A 12 11.60 27.00 7.44
C ASP A 12 10.79 26.01 6.60
N LEU A 13 9.49 26.29 6.49
CA LEU A 13 8.55 25.50 5.71
C LEU A 13 8.53 25.87 4.21
N THR A 14 9.26 26.91 3.80
CA THR A 14 9.21 27.42 2.42
C THR A 14 10.01 26.56 1.43
N ALA A 15 10.91 25.72 1.94
CA ALA A 15 11.76 24.83 1.16
C ALA A 15 11.29 23.36 1.17
N VAL A 16 10.12 23.06 1.72
CA VAL A 16 9.57 21.70 1.74
C VAL A 16 8.87 21.42 0.41
N PRO A 17 9.39 20.50 -0.43
CA PRO A 17 8.72 20.17 -1.68
C PRO A 17 7.42 19.41 -1.43
N ASP A 18 6.45 19.61 -2.30
CA ASP A 18 5.26 18.76 -2.34
C ASP A 18 5.64 17.32 -2.72
N LEU A 19 4.89 16.36 -2.18
CA LEU A 19 5.05 14.96 -2.57
C LEU A 19 4.67 14.79 -4.06
N LYS A 20 5.43 13.95 -4.76
CA LYS A 20 5.26 13.70 -6.20
C LYS A 20 4.84 12.27 -6.49
N THR A 21 4.20 12.07 -7.63
CA THR A 21 4.04 10.74 -8.23
C THR A 21 5.30 10.33 -8.98
N VAL A 22 5.44 9.04 -9.23
CA VAL A 22 6.50 8.46 -10.06
C VAL A 22 5.93 7.95 -11.41
N PRO A 23 6.74 7.90 -12.48
CA PRO A 23 6.33 7.30 -13.75
C PRO A 23 5.91 5.83 -13.64
N GLU A 24 5.26 5.30 -14.69
CA GLU A 24 5.00 3.84 -14.76
C GLU A 24 6.33 3.08 -14.73
N GLY A 25 6.42 2.08 -13.86
CA GLY A 25 7.67 1.37 -13.64
C GLY A 25 7.60 0.37 -12.51
N LEU A 26 8.66 -0.44 -12.41
CA LEU A 26 8.83 -1.39 -11.33
C LEU A 26 9.64 -0.75 -10.20
N TYR A 27 9.03 -0.65 -9.02
CA TYR A 27 9.64 -0.01 -7.85
C TYR A 27 9.77 -0.99 -6.71
N ASN A 28 10.85 -0.85 -5.93
CA ASN A 28 11.01 -1.56 -4.67
C ASN A 28 10.33 -0.75 -3.56
N LEU A 29 9.31 -1.33 -2.95
CA LEU A 29 8.48 -0.66 -1.95
C LEU A 29 8.64 -1.34 -0.59
N ARG A 30 8.43 -0.57 0.47
CA ARG A 30 8.33 -1.09 1.84
C ARG A 30 6.89 -0.99 2.32
N VAL A 31 6.38 -2.03 2.97
CA VAL A 31 5.06 -1.98 3.61
C VAL A 31 5.17 -1.18 4.90
N GLU A 32 4.44 -0.07 4.98
CA GLU A 32 4.43 0.82 6.15
C GLU A 32 3.28 0.54 7.11
N SER A 33 2.12 0.15 6.59
CA SER A 33 0.99 -0.25 7.43
C SER A 33 0.09 -1.27 6.75
N VAL A 34 -0.59 -2.03 7.61
CA VAL A 34 -1.53 -3.08 7.23
C VAL A 34 -2.75 -2.94 8.14
N GLU A 35 -3.93 -2.77 7.57
CA GLU A 35 -5.17 -2.63 8.32
C GLU A 35 -6.26 -3.54 7.75
N SER A 36 -6.89 -4.33 8.62
CA SER A 36 -8.08 -5.10 8.24
C SER A 36 -9.30 -4.18 8.29
N LYS A 37 -9.99 -4.04 7.16
CA LYS A 37 -11.15 -3.14 7.01
C LYS A 37 -12.32 -3.83 6.33
N VAL A 38 -13.49 -3.21 6.45
CA VAL A 38 -14.72 -3.60 5.78
C VAL A 38 -15.15 -2.46 4.86
N SER A 39 -15.43 -2.75 3.61
CA SER A 39 -15.91 -1.75 2.64
C SER A 39 -17.34 -1.34 2.95
N GLN A 40 -17.82 -0.25 2.34
CA GLN A 40 -19.22 0.19 2.48
C GLN A 40 -20.23 -0.90 2.10
N ASN A 41 -19.85 -1.79 1.17
CA ASN A 41 -20.67 -2.92 0.72
C ASN A 41 -20.50 -4.18 1.60
N GLY A 42 -19.92 -4.06 2.80
CA GLY A 42 -19.72 -5.19 3.73
C GLY A 42 -18.59 -6.15 3.37
N ASN A 43 -17.90 -5.95 2.24
CA ASN A 43 -16.82 -6.85 1.83
C ASN A 43 -15.52 -6.55 2.60
N PRO A 44 -14.88 -7.58 3.21
CA PRO A 44 -13.61 -7.40 3.91
C PRO A 44 -12.44 -7.23 2.95
N TYR A 45 -11.47 -6.42 3.36
CA TYR A 45 -10.23 -6.17 2.62
C TYR A 45 -9.07 -5.82 3.57
N ILE A 46 -7.84 -6.02 3.08
CA ILE A 46 -6.63 -5.53 3.74
C ILE A 46 -6.21 -4.23 3.06
N ALA A 47 -6.20 -3.13 3.79
CA ALA A 47 -5.64 -1.87 3.35
C ALA A 47 -4.13 -1.88 3.60
N LEU A 48 -3.35 -1.60 2.56
CA LEU A 48 -1.90 -1.56 2.61
C LEU A 48 -1.43 -0.15 2.25
N ARG A 49 -0.43 0.33 2.99
CA ARG A 49 0.32 1.55 2.68
C ARG A 49 1.77 1.19 2.42
N PHE A 50 2.34 1.78 1.38
CA PHE A 50 3.70 1.53 0.96
C PHE A 50 4.48 2.83 0.83
N SER A 51 5.75 2.81 1.24
CA SER A 51 6.72 3.87 0.96
C SER A 51 7.73 3.42 -0.10
N PHE A 52 8.35 4.40 -0.76
CA PHE A 52 9.50 4.17 -1.62
C PHE A 52 10.77 4.07 -0.78
N LEU A 53 11.66 3.14 -1.13
CA LEU A 53 12.96 3.03 -0.47
C LEU A 53 13.95 4.10 -0.93
N ASP A 54 13.87 4.48 -2.20
CA ASP A 54 14.89 5.28 -2.89
C ASP A 54 14.43 6.70 -3.26
N ASP A 55 13.17 7.06 -2.98
CA ASP A 55 12.62 8.39 -3.27
C ASP A 55 11.78 8.90 -2.09
N PRO A 56 12.35 9.70 -1.18
CA PRO A 56 11.65 10.20 0.00
C PRO A 56 10.61 11.29 -0.33
N GLU A 57 10.62 11.84 -1.54
CA GLU A 57 9.65 12.84 -1.99
C GLU A 57 8.47 12.18 -2.73
N ALA A 58 8.53 10.88 -3.00
CA ALA A 58 7.45 10.18 -3.63
C ALA A 58 6.29 9.96 -2.66
N GLN A 59 5.07 10.21 -3.13
CA GLN A 59 3.86 10.00 -2.34
C GLN A 59 3.67 8.51 -2.00
N ASP A 60 3.28 8.22 -0.75
CA ASP A 60 2.91 6.86 -0.33
C ASP A 60 1.88 6.23 -1.29
N VAL A 61 2.09 4.95 -1.60
CA VAL A 61 1.17 4.18 -2.44
C VAL A 61 0.18 3.44 -1.55
N TYR A 62 -1.10 3.54 -1.87
CA TYR A 62 -2.17 2.83 -1.17
C TYR A 62 -2.77 1.75 -2.07
N ASN A 63 -2.93 0.53 -1.54
CA ASN A 63 -3.55 -0.57 -2.27
C ASN A 63 -4.39 -1.46 -1.35
N ASN A 64 -5.53 -1.92 -1.88
CA ASN A 64 -6.43 -2.82 -1.16
C ASN A 64 -6.31 -4.26 -1.69
N LEU A 65 -6.17 -5.23 -0.79
CA LEU A 65 -6.33 -6.66 -1.09
C LEU A 65 -7.71 -7.11 -0.64
N MET A 66 -8.62 -7.25 -1.61
CA MET A 66 -9.96 -7.77 -1.34
C MET A 66 -9.90 -9.25 -0.92
N LEU A 67 -10.52 -9.58 0.20
CA LEU A 67 -10.60 -10.96 0.66
C LEU A 67 -11.75 -11.71 -0.05
N PRO A 68 -11.62 -13.03 -0.30
CA PRO A 68 -12.73 -13.83 -0.80
C PRO A 68 -13.88 -13.90 0.21
N THR A 69 -15.12 -13.83 -0.28
CA THR A 69 -16.34 -14.00 0.50
C THR A 69 -17.15 -15.19 -0.02
N ALA A 70 -18.14 -15.66 0.76
CA ALA A 70 -19.01 -16.77 0.37
C ALA A 70 -19.82 -16.48 -0.91
N ASP A 71 -20.12 -15.21 -1.18
CA ASP A 71 -20.89 -14.78 -2.36
C ASP A 71 -20.06 -14.72 -3.64
N ASN A 72 -18.73 -14.94 -3.57
CA ASN A 72 -17.89 -14.91 -4.74
C ASN A 72 -17.96 -16.22 -5.52
N ASP A 73 -18.13 -16.12 -6.84
CA ASP A 73 -17.94 -17.25 -7.72
C ASP A 73 -16.50 -17.81 -7.64
N GLN A 74 -16.31 -19.03 -8.16
CA GLN A 74 -15.01 -19.71 -8.11
C GLN A 74 -13.89 -18.92 -8.81
N ARG A 75 -14.18 -18.27 -9.94
CA ARG A 75 -13.18 -17.50 -10.70
C ARG A 75 -12.75 -16.26 -9.92
N THR A 76 -13.69 -15.51 -9.38
CA THR A 76 -13.46 -14.33 -8.55
C THR A 76 -12.68 -14.69 -7.29
N THR A 77 -13.07 -15.78 -6.62
CA THR A 77 -12.33 -16.33 -5.46
C THR A 77 -10.88 -16.64 -5.81
N LEU A 78 -10.63 -17.33 -6.91
CA LEU A 78 -9.27 -17.65 -7.36
C LEU A 78 -8.47 -16.41 -7.75
N GLN A 79 -9.11 -15.41 -8.39
CA GLN A 79 -8.45 -14.17 -8.75
C GLN A 79 -7.97 -13.39 -7.52
N LYS A 80 -8.83 -13.24 -6.50
CA LYS A 80 -8.47 -12.60 -5.22
C LYS A 80 -7.33 -13.36 -4.53
N LYS A 81 -7.43 -14.69 -4.43
CA LYS A 81 -6.37 -15.54 -3.86
C LYS A 81 -5.05 -15.42 -4.63
N ARG A 82 -5.07 -15.34 -5.96
CA ARG A 82 -3.86 -15.12 -6.78
C ARG A 82 -3.21 -13.78 -6.48
N ARG A 83 -3.99 -12.70 -6.32
CA ARG A 83 -3.45 -11.38 -5.98
C ARG A 83 -2.80 -11.38 -4.60
N ILE A 84 -3.46 -11.99 -3.60
CA ILE A 84 -2.92 -12.15 -2.24
C ILE A 84 -1.64 -13.00 -2.28
N LYS A 85 -1.67 -14.14 -2.99
CA LYS A 85 -0.52 -15.02 -3.16
C LYS A 85 0.69 -14.26 -3.73
N LYS A 86 0.48 -13.46 -4.78
CA LYS A 86 1.54 -12.65 -5.39
C LYS A 86 2.10 -11.61 -4.43
N PHE A 87 1.25 -10.98 -3.62
CA PHE A 87 1.72 -10.06 -2.58
C PHE A 87 2.58 -10.79 -1.54
N VAL A 88 2.10 -11.89 -0.94
CA VAL A 88 2.86 -12.57 0.13
C VAL A 88 4.15 -13.21 -0.38
N GLU A 89 4.17 -13.72 -1.62
CA GLU A 89 5.39 -14.24 -2.25
C GLU A 89 6.41 -13.12 -2.49
N GLU A 90 5.97 -12.00 -3.06
CA GLU A 90 6.87 -10.90 -3.42
C GLU A 90 7.45 -10.17 -2.20
N PHE A 91 6.65 -10.00 -1.16
CA PHE A 91 7.08 -9.35 0.09
C PHE A 91 7.60 -10.35 1.13
N SER A 92 7.78 -11.62 0.75
CA SER A 92 8.29 -12.68 1.63
C SER A 92 7.51 -12.81 2.95
N VAL A 93 6.20 -12.58 2.91
CA VAL A 93 5.32 -12.67 4.09
C VAL A 93 5.04 -14.13 4.38
N PRO A 94 5.35 -14.66 5.59
CA PRO A 94 5.12 -16.05 5.91
C PRO A 94 3.63 -16.43 5.81
N PHE A 95 3.33 -17.56 5.16
CA PHE A 95 1.98 -18.10 5.06
C PHE A 95 1.97 -19.62 5.10
N THR A 96 0.84 -20.19 5.53
CA THR A 96 0.62 -21.63 5.62
C THR A 96 -0.72 -22.01 4.97
N ALA A 97 -1.04 -23.31 4.95
CA ALA A 97 -2.37 -23.78 4.58
C ALA A 97 -3.47 -23.28 5.52
N SER A 98 -3.13 -22.92 6.76
CA SER A 98 -4.09 -22.44 7.77
C SER A 98 -4.33 -20.93 7.74
N GLY A 99 -3.50 -20.14 7.05
CA GLY A 99 -3.73 -18.72 6.88
C GLY A 99 -2.47 -17.88 6.66
N ILE A 100 -2.67 -16.56 6.74
CA ILE A 100 -1.65 -15.52 6.60
C ILE A 100 -1.88 -14.55 7.77
N ASN A 101 -0.82 -14.19 8.50
CA ASN A 101 -0.86 -13.00 9.36
C ASN A 101 -0.29 -11.81 8.57
N PHE A 102 -1.16 -10.90 8.13
CA PHE A 102 -0.74 -9.78 7.30
C PHE A 102 0.13 -8.75 8.05
N GLU A 103 0.06 -8.68 9.38
CA GLU A 103 0.92 -7.78 10.16
C GLU A 103 2.40 -8.12 10.02
N ASN A 104 2.72 -9.40 9.73
CA ASN A 104 4.08 -9.82 9.42
C ASN A 104 4.65 -9.20 8.14
N ALA A 105 3.83 -8.50 7.35
CA ALA A 105 4.28 -7.78 6.17
C ALA A 105 4.89 -6.40 6.50
N ILE A 106 4.59 -5.81 7.67
CA ILE A 106 5.08 -4.47 8.01
C ILE A 106 6.61 -4.48 8.06
N GLY A 107 7.23 -3.55 7.33
CA GLY A 107 8.67 -3.46 7.15
C GLY A 107 9.25 -4.36 6.07
N CYS A 108 8.49 -5.33 5.54
CA CYS A 108 8.92 -6.13 4.40
C CYS A 108 9.04 -5.27 3.14
N THR A 109 9.98 -5.65 2.28
CA THR A 109 10.22 -5.01 0.99
C THR A 109 9.91 -5.97 -0.16
N GLY A 110 9.49 -5.43 -1.29
CA GLY A 110 9.11 -6.20 -2.47
C GLY A 110 8.83 -5.30 -3.67
N PHE A 111 8.89 -5.88 -4.87
CA PHE A 111 8.69 -5.11 -6.10
C PHE A 111 7.22 -5.01 -6.48
N ALA A 112 6.81 -3.83 -6.93
CA ALA A 112 5.48 -3.59 -7.52
C ALA A 112 5.60 -2.79 -8.81
N LEU A 113 4.82 -3.18 -9.82
CA LEU A 113 4.61 -2.38 -11.02
C LEU A 113 3.58 -1.31 -10.69
N LEU A 114 4.02 -0.06 -10.70
CA LEU A 114 3.19 1.12 -10.51
C LEU A 114 2.79 1.71 -11.84
N ILE A 115 1.59 2.28 -11.87
CA ILE A 115 1.11 3.17 -12.92
C ILE A 115 0.74 4.51 -12.29
N GLU A 116 0.78 5.57 -13.09
CA GLU A 116 0.22 6.87 -12.72
C GLU A 116 -1.23 6.92 -13.23
N GLU A 117 -2.17 7.22 -12.33
CA GLU A 117 -3.57 7.43 -12.66
C GLU A 117 -3.95 8.86 -12.27
N ASP A 118 -4.68 9.54 -13.13
CA ASP A 118 -5.26 10.85 -12.84
C ASP A 118 -6.72 10.69 -12.47
N THR A 119 -7.11 11.23 -11.33
CA THR A 119 -8.48 11.14 -10.79
C THR A 119 -8.99 12.54 -10.50
N GLU A 120 -10.25 12.81 -10.82
CA GLU A 120 -10.87 14.13 -10.59
C GLU A 120 -10.79 14.58 -9.12
N ASP A 121 -10.91 13.63 -8.18
CA ASP A 121 -10.97 13.93 -6.75
C ASP A 121 -9.61 14.10 -6.08
N PHE A 122 -8.57 13.43 -6.57
CA PHE A 122 -7.27 13.36 -5.88
C PHE A 122 -6.07 13.72 -6.75
N GLY A 123 -6.31 14.15 -7.99
CA GLY A 123 -5.28 14.40 -8.98
C GLY A 123 -4.52 13.12 -9.35
N LYS A 124 -3.26 13.30 -9.74
CA LYS A 124 -2.34 12.22 -10.10
C LYS A 124 -1.94 11.42 -8.87
N GLN A 125 -2.04 10.09 -8.96
CA GLN A 125 -1.60 9.16 -7.92
C GLN A 125 -0.96 7.92 -8.52
N ASN A 126 -0.05 7.30 -7.76
CA ASN A 126 0.45 5.98 -8.11
C ASN A 126 -0.49 4.87 -7.65
N ARG A 127 -0.74 3.90 -8.54
CA ARG A 127 -1.50 2.67 -8.24
C ARG A 127 -0.68 1.43 -8.50
N ILE A 128 -0.85 0.42 -7.66
CA ILE A 128 -0.26 -0.90 -7.88
C ILE A 128 -1.05 -1.63 -8.97
N ARG A 129 -0.44 -1.78 -10.14
CA ARG A 129 -0.96 -2.61 -11.23
C ARG A 129 -0.76 -4.08 -10.95
N ARG A 130 0.43 -4.47 -10.47
CA ARG A 130 0.77 -5.87 -10.13
C ARG A 130 1.94 -5.95 -9.15
N PHE A 131 1.94 -6.98 -8.31
CA PHE A 131 3.11 -7.35 -7.51
C PHE A 131 4.08 -8.23 -8.30
N GLY A 132 5.36 -7.96 -8.13
CA GLY A 132 6.48 -8.75 -8.64
C GLY A 132 6.94 -8.46 -10.06
N ARG A 133 8.17 -8.92 -10.31
CA ARG A 133 8.82 -8.96 -11.62
C ARG A 133 8.08 -9.97 -12.50
N ALA A 134 7.85 -9.62 -13.78
CA ALA A 134 7.02 -10.42 -14.69
C ALA A 134 7.48 -11.86 -14.85
#